data_AF-A0A4Y7K2E7-F1
#
_entry.id   AF-A0A4Y7K2E7-F1
#
_cell.length_a   1.000
_cell.length_b   1.000
_cell.length_c   1.000
_cell.angle_alpha   90.00
_cell.angle_beta   90.00
_cell.angle_gamma   90.00
#
_symmetry.space_group_name_H-M   'P 1'
#
loop_
_entity.id
_entity.type
_entity.pdbx_description
1 polymer ?
#
loop_
_entity_poly.entity_id
_entity_poly.type
_entity_poly.pdbx_seq_one_letter_code
_entity_poly.pdbx_strand_id
1 'polypeptide(L)'
;MGSLLPPLPSEEEEKNEAWVEIKQWLEKQKEGSVVYVALGSEATLTQQGMHGLATGLEPSNLPFFWVIRKPLGSTQEDYFNTMLPSGFEDRVKGRGILWKGWVPQLRILSHLSVGGFLTHCGWGSTTEGLGLGKLLLLLPMLYDQGLVARLVHSRKIGLEIPRDERDGSFTRESVAESLRILMVGEESEKFKIKAREMKELFTDMEPQNGYIDDLERFMIDYGNGKRNASSAVIDTTEPEPAFNDDVECHLKEDTDAKINVTDTNIITSEFEKLDVSVNANSNITKSPTVNNDMLKKLETA
;
A
#
# COMPACT_ATOMS: atom_id res chain seq x y z
N MET A 1 -4.59 -6.74 13.65
CA MET A 1 -5.33 -7.65 12.74
C MET A 1 -4.29 -8.53 12.06
N GLY A 2 -4.18 -9.79 12.49
CA GLY A 2 -3.15 -10.72 11.99
C GLY A 2 -3.44 -11.17 10.57
N SER A 3 -2.38 -11.42 9.79
CA SER A 3 -2.48 -11.98 8.45
C SER A 3 -1.79 -13.32 8.42
N LEU A 4 -2.56 -14.41 8.45
CA LEU A 4 -2.04 -15.73 8.12
C LEU A 4 -1.67 -15.73 6.65
N LEU A 5 -0.37 -15.72 6.36
CA LEU A 5 0.10 -15.93 4.99
C LEU A 5 -0.34 -17.32 4.52
N PRO A 6 -0.82 -17.46 3.28
CA PRO A 6 -1.08 -18.79 2.74
C PRO A 6 0.23 -19.60 2.76
N PRO A 7 0.16 -20.92 2.96
CA PRO A 7 1.35 -21.76 2.94
C PRO A 7 2.06 -21.61 1.58
N LEU A 8 3.39 -21.68 1.60
CA LEU A 8 4.14 -21.74 0.35
C LEU A 8 3.66 -22.94 -0.48
N PRO A 9 3.51 -22.80 -1.80
CA PRO A 9 2.91 -23.87 -2.59
C PRO A 9 3.78 -25.13 -2.59
N SER A 10 3.18 -26.30 -2.78
CA SER A 10 3.80 -27.63 -2.61
C SER A 10 4.85 -27.99 -3.68
N GLU A 11 5.71 -28.98 -3.39
CA GLU A 11 6.73 -29.49 -4.33
C GLU A 11 6.15 -29.92 -5.70
N GLU A 12 4.88 -30.33 -5.77
CA GLU A 12 4.24 -30.74 -7.03
C GLU A 12 4.11 -29.57 -8.04
N GLU A 13 3.97 -28.34 -7.56
CA GLU A 13 3.97 -27.14 -8.41
C GLU A 13 5.39 -26.77 -8.90
N GLU A 14 6.46 -27.37 -8.40
CA GLU A 14 7.83 -27.16 -8.92
C GLU A 14 8.00 -27.69 -10.35
N LYS A 15 7.16 -28.65 -10.76
CA LYS A 15 7.19 -29.25 -12.10
C LYS A 15 6.34 -28.48 -13.12
N ASN A 16 5.66 -27.41 -12.71
CA ASN A 16 4.92 -26.57 -13.64
C ASN A 16 5.90 -25.83 -14.56
N GLU A 17 5.83 -26.09 -15.87
CA GLU A 17 6.70 -25.49 -16.89
C GLU A 17 6.75 -23.96 -16.80
N ALA A 18 5.61 -23.31 -16.53
CA ALA A 18 5.54 -21.87 -16.34
C ALA A 18 6.39 -21.39 -15.15
N TRP A 19 6.34 -22.12 -14.02
CA TRP A 19 7.15 -21.77 -12.87
C TRP A 19 8.64 -22.02 -13.11
N VAL A 20 8.99 -23.10 -13.82
CA VAL A 20 10.39 -23.40 -14.18
C VAL A 20 11.00 -22.26 -14.99
N GLU A 21 10.28 -21.73 -15.98
CA GLU A 21 10.73 -20.58 -16.78
C GLU A 21 10.93 -19.32 -15.92
N ILE A 22 9.93 -18.98 -15.09
CA ILE A 22 9.98 -17.83 -14.18
C ILE A 22 11.18 -17.93 -13.24
N LYS A 23 11.35 -19.10 -12.60
CA LYS A 23 12.44 -19.37 -11.66
C LYS A 23 13.81 -19.23 -12.33
N GLN A 24 14.00 -19.83 -13.51
CA GLN A 24 15.27 -19.73 -14.25
C GLN A 24 15.65 -18.29 -14.60
N TRP A 25 14.68 -17.42 -14.87
CA TRP A 25 14.97 -16.02 -15.11
C TRP A 25 15.32 -15.29 -13.81
N LEU A 26 14.57 -15.54 -12.73
CA LEU A 26 14.79 -14.92 -11.43
C LEU A 26 16.15 -15.31 -10.82
N GLU A 27 16.61 -16.55 -11.01
CA GLU A 27 17.91 -17.05 -10.53
C GLU A 27 19.11 -16.36 -11.19
N LYS A 28 18.92 -15.77 -12.38
CA LYS A 28 19.98 -15.01 -13.09
C LYS A 28 20.11 -13.57 -12.60
N GLN A 29 19.19 -13.10 -11.78
CA GLN A 29 19.16 -11.73 -11.28
C GLN A 29 19.91 -11.62 -9.95
N LYS A 30 20.42 -10.43 -9.64
CA LYS A 30 21.05 -10.15 -8.34
C LYS A 30 20.00 -10.25 -7.22
N GLU A 31 20.43 -10.68 -6.04
CA GLU A 31 19.59 -10.69 -4.85
C GLU A 31 18.98 -9.30 -4.57
N GLY A 32 17.68 -9.29 -4.27
CA GLY A 32 16.91 -8.07 -3.99
C GLY A 32 16.82 -7.04 -5.12
N SER A 33 17.26 -7.34 -6.35
CA SER A 33 17.29 -6.34 -7.43
C SER A 33 16.01 -6.26 -8.26
N VAL A 34 15.20 -7.32 -8.29
CA VAL A 34 14.02 -7.42 -9.14
C VAL A 34 12.84 -6.72 -8.48
N VAL A 35 12.12 -5.94 -9.29
CA VAL A 35 10.81 -5.40 -8.95
C VAL A 35 9.73 -6.31 -9.53
N TYR A 36 8.96 -6.96 -8.67
CA TYR A 36 7.74 -7.65 -9.07
C TYR A 36 6.62 -6.63 -9.26
N VAL A 37 5.91 -6.69 -10.39
CA VAL A 37 4.81 -5.76 -10.72
C VAL A 37 3.53 -6.58 -10.93
N ALA A 38 2.55 -6.41 -10.05
CA ALA A 38 1.24 -7.06 -10.18
C ALA A 38 0.11 -6.19 -9.62
N LEU A 39 -0.88 -5.93 -10.48
CA LEU A 39 -2.01 -5.03 -10.19
C LEU A 39 -3.32 -5.80 -9.90
N GLY A 40 -3.20 -7.06 -9.49
CA GLY A 40 -4.36 -7.92 -9.20
C GLY A 40 -5.06 -8.44 -10.46
N SER A 41 -6.13 -9.20 -10.26
CA SER A 41 -6.94 -9.78 -11.33
C SER A 41 -8.11 -8.90 -11.77
N GLU A 42 -8.55 -7.99 -10.90
CA GLU A 42 -9.77 -7.20 -11.08
C GLU A 42 -9.50 -5.84 -11.72
N ALA A 43 -8.32 -5.26 -11.47
CA ALA A 43 -7.97 -3.96 -12.01
C ALA A 43 -7.45 -4.08 -13.44
N THR A 44 -7.95 -3.22 -14.32
CA THR A 44 -7.44 -3.05 -15.68
C THR A 44 -6.96 -1.62 -15.84
N LEU A 45 -5.69 -1.43 -16.25
CA LEU A 45 -5.18 -0.11 -16.58
C LEU A 45 -5.79 0.40 -17.88
N THR A 46 -6.02 1.71 -17.95
CA THR A 46 -6.26 2.38 -19.24
C THR A 46 -5.02 2.24 -20.13
N GLN A 47 -5.17 2.42 -21.45
CA GLN A 47 -4.02 2.39 -22.37
C GLN A 47 -2.94 3.41 -21.96
N GLN A 48 -3.36 4.61 -21.54
CA GLN A 48 -2.46 5.64 -21.02
C GLN A 48 -1.74 5.18 -19.75
N GLY A 49 -2.44 4.56 -18.80
CA GLY A 49 -1.82 4.01 -17.59
C GLY A 49 -0.83 2.88 -17.89
N MET A 50 -1.17 1.98 -18.82
CA MET A 50 -0.27 0.92 -19.28
C MET A 50 0.99 1.50 -19.94
N HIS A 51 0.83 2.49 -20.81
CA HIS A 51 1.95 3.20 -21.43
C HIS A 51 2.80 3.95 -20.41
N GLY A 52 2.19 4.66 -19.47
CA GLY A 52 2.89 5.38 -18.41
C GLY A 52 3.72 4.43 -17.54
N LEU A 53 3.15 3.28 -17.17
CA LEU A 53 3.86 2.26 -16.39
C LEU A 53 5.00 1.62 -17.19
N ALA A 54 4.76 1.21 -18.44
CA ALA A 54 5.79 0.66 -19.32
C ALA A 54 6.95 1.65 -19.53
N THR A 55 6.62 2.89 -19.90
CA THR A 55 7.61 3.94 -20.16
C THR A 55 8.24 4.52 -18.89
N GLY A 56 7.76 4.15 -17.71
CA GLY A 56 8.41 4.44 -16.41
C GLY A 56 9.33 3.30 -15.95
N LEU A 57 8.93 2.04 -16.17
CA LEU A 57 9.77 0.87 -15.92
C LEU A 57 11.03 0.88 -16.81
N GLU A 58 10.88 1.23 -18.08
CA GLU A 58 11.98 1.28 -19.04
C GLU A 58 13.17 2.15 -18.56
N PRO A 59 13.01 3.46 -18.25
CA PRO A 59 14.07 4.34 -17.80
C PRO A 59 14.45 4.18 -16.31
N SER A 60 13.73 3.36 -15.53
CA SER A 60 14.17 3.00 -14.17
C SER A 60 15.49 2.22 -14.19
N ASN A 61 15.77 1.51 -15.29
CA ASN A 61 16.90 0.61 -15.49
C ASN A 61 17.03 -0.51 -14.44
N LEU A 62 15.95 -0.81 -13.72
CA LEU A 62 15.87 -1.91 -12.77
C LEU A 62 15.37 -3.18 -13.46
N PRO A 63 15.83 -4.37 -13.04
CA PRO A 63 15.19 -5.62 -13.44
C PRO A 63 13.75 -5.68 -12.93
N PHE A 64 12.81 -6.14 -13.77
CA PHE A 64 11.41 -6.26 -13.35
C PHE A 64 10.73 -7.51 -13.91
N PHE A 65 9.79 -8.03 -13.13
CA PHE A 65 8.88 -9.10 -13.56
C PHE A 65 7.46 -8.56 -13.50
N TRP A 66 6.85 -8.28 -14.65
CA TRP A 66 5.54 -7.66 -14.73
C TRP A 66 4.48 -8.65 -15.19
N VAL A 67 3.55 -8.95 -14.30
CA VAL A 67 2.35 -9.73 -14.62
C VAL A 67 1.31 -8.80 -15.21
N ILE A 68 0.92 -9.06 -16.45
CA ILE A 68 -0.11 -8.30 -17.13
C ILE A 68 -1.30 -9.21 -17.40
N ARG A 69 -2.46 -8.79 -16.92
CA ARG A 69 -3.74 -9.46 -17.16
C ARG A 69 -4.52 -8.70 -18.23
N LYS A 70 -5.12 -9.47 -19.14
CA LYS A 70 -6.10 -8.95 -20.08
C LYS A 70 -7.49 -8.97 -19.45
N PRO A 71 -8.39 -8.06 -19.84
CA PRO A 71 -9.81 -8.16 -19.52
C PRO A 71 -10.43 -9.46 -20.02
N LEU A 72 -11.53 -9.86 -19.37
CA LEU A 72 -12.39 -10.91 -19.89
C LEU A 72 -12.96 -10.48 -21.25
N GLY A 73 -12.92 -11.38 -22.24
CA GLY A 73 -13.44 -11.10 -23.59
C GLY A 73 -12.43 -10.56 -24.61
N SER A 74 -11.25 -10.09 -24.20
CA SER A 74 -10.18 -9.71 -25.15
C SER A 74 -9.34 -10.91 -25.59
N THR A 75 -8.87 -10.93 -26.84
CA THR A 75 -7.79 -11.84 -27.26
C THR A 75 -6.47 -11.39 -26.61
N GLN A 76 -5.57 -12.35 -26.36
CA GLN A 76 -4.31 -12.04 -25.67
C GLN A 76 -3.43 -11.13 -26.56
N GLU A 77 -3.14 -11.56 -27.79
CA GLU A 77 -2.29 -10.82 -28.74
C GLU A 77 -2.77 -9.39 -29.00
N ASP A 78 -4.04 -9.18 -29.36
CA ASP A 78 -4.52 -7.84 -29.72
C ASP A 78 -4.46 -6.89 -28.53
N TYR A 79 -4.79 -7.37 -27.32
CA TYR A 79 -4.68 -6.57 -26.11
C TYR A 79 -3.24 -6.12 -25.86
N PHE A 80 -2.27 -7.04 -25.97
CA PHE A 80 -0.86 -6.70 -25.71
C PHE A 80 -0.27 -5.77 -26.77
N ASN A 81 -0.55 -6.05 -28.04
CA ASN A 81 -0.05 -5.24 -29.15
C ASN A 81 -0.60 -3.81 -29.15
N THR A 82 -1.81 -3.60 -28.60
CA THR A 82 -2.44 -2.28 -28.52
C THR A 82 -2.11 -1.53 -27.23
N MET A 83 -1.97 -2.23 -26.10
CA MET A 83 -1.82 -1.59 -24.79
C MET A 83 -0.39 -1.20 -24.45
N LEU A 84 0.61 -1.88 -25.04
CA LEU A 84 2.02 -1.61 -24.79
C LEU A 84 2.61 -0.68 -25.86
N PRO A 85 3.62 0.14 -25.50
CA PRO A 85 4.36 0.90 -26.49
C PRO A 85 5.03 -0.01 -27.51
N SER A 86 5.02 0.38 -28.78
CA SER A 86 5.67 -0.38 -29.86
C SER A 86 7.14 -0.67 -29.53
N GLY A 87 7.57 -1.93 -29.71
CA GLY A 87 8.94 -2.39 -29.44
C GLY A 87 9.36 -2.41 -27.96
N PHE A 88 8.43 -2.20 -27.01
CA PHE A 88 8.77 -2.18 -25.58
C PHE A 88 9.40 -3.50 -25.10
N GLU A 89 8.82 -4.64 -25.46
CA GLU A 89 9.29 -5.97 -25.05
C GLU A 89 10.74 -6.22 -25.52
N ASP A 90 11.10 -5.77 -26.72
CA ASP A 90 12.46 -5.86 -27.25
C ASP A 90 13.44 -4.94 -26.49
N ARG A 91 13.05 -3.71 -26.16
CA ARG A 91 13.90 -2.74 -25.44
C ARG A 91 14.19 -3.12 -23.99
N VAL A 92 13.32 -3.92 -23.38
CA VAL A 92 13.49 -4.41 -22.00
C VAL A 92 14.00 -5.84 -21.95
N LYS A 93 14.24 -6.48 -23.10
CA LYS A 93 14.69 -7.86 -23.18
C LYS A 93 15.94 -8.10 -22.34
N GLY A 94 15.92 -9.16 -21.53
CA GLY A 94 17.01 -9.53 -20.62
C GLY A 94 16.90 -8.94 -19.22
N ARG A 95 16.33 -7.73 -19.07
CA ARG A 95 16.10 -7.07 -17.76
C ARG A 95 14.64 -7.10 -17.31
N GLY A 96 13.69 -7.21 -18.24
CA GLY A 96 12.26 -7.24 -17.98
C GLY A 96 11.63 -8.52 -18.52
N ILE A 97 10.71 -9.11 -17.74
CA ILE A 97 9.74 -10.09 -18.26
C ILE A 97 8.34 -9.49 -18.22
N LEU A 98 7.60 -9.68 -19.31
CA LEU A 98 6.17 -9.42 -19.39
C LEU A 98 5.42 -10.75 -19.37
N TRP A 99 4.88 -11.11 -18.22
CA TRP A 99 4.19 -12.38 -18.03
C TRP A 99 2.69 -12.22 -18.28
N LYS A 100 2.18 -12.94 -19.29
CA LYS A 100 0.80 -12.81 -19.80
C LYS A 100 -0.16 -13.85 -19.19
N GLY A 101 0.35 -14.74 -18.34
CA GLY A 101 -0.36 -15.87 -17.75
C GLY A 101 -0.59 -15.75 -16.25
N TRP A 102 -1.06 -16.84 -15.64
CA TRP A 102 -1.11 -16.94 -14.18
C TRP A 102 0.29 -17.15 -13.59
N VAL A 103 0.48 -16.65 -12.37
CA VAL A 103 1.71 -16.84 -11.61
C VAL A 103 1.41 -17.21 -10.17
N PRO A 104 2.27 -18.03 -9.54
CA PRO A 104 2.24 -18.23 -8.10
C PRO A 104 2.86 -16.99 -7.41
N GLN A 105 2.06 -15.95 -7.18
CA GLN A 105 2.51 -14.66 -6.64
C GLN A 105 3.39 -14.83 -5.40
N LEU A 106 2.95 -15.62 -4.43
CA LEU A 106 3.70 -15.86 -3.20
C LEU A 106 5.09 -16.47 -3.46
N ARG A 107 5.25 -17.33 -4.48
CA ARG A 107 6.56 -17.89 -4.85
C ARG A 107 7.48 -16.85 -5.49
N ILE A 108 6.94 -15.99 -6.35
CA ILE A 108 7.72 -14.90 -6.94
C ILE A 108 8.19 -13.97 -5.84
N LEU A 109 7.27 -13.53 -4.97
CA LEU A 109 7.61 -12.69 -3.83
C LEU A 109 8.65 -13.38 -2.94
N SER A 110 8.54 -14.68 -2.67
CA SER A 110 9.48 -15.40 -1.81
C SER A 110 10.89 -15.59 -2.42
N HIS A 111 11.06 -15.35 -3.73
CA HIS A 111 12.36 -15.51 -4.38
C HIS A 111 13.37 -14.45 -3.92
N LEU A 112 14.62 -14.85 -3.69
CA LEU A 112 15.69 -13.98 -3.15
C LEU A 112 16.00 -12.78 -4.05
N SER A 113 15.93 -12.96 -5.38
CA SER A 113 16.16 -11.86 -6.32
C SER A 113 15.07 -10.78 -6.31
N VAL A 114 13.88 -11.05 -5.77
CA VAL A 114 12.80 -10.07 -5.68
C VAL A 114 12.96 -9.24 -4.41
N GLY A 115 13.26 -7.94 -4.58
CA GLY A 115 13.39 -6.99 -3.48
C GLY A 115 12.24 -5.98 -3.40
N GLY A 116 11.59 -5.69 -4.52
CA GLY A 116 10.50 -4.72 -4.61
C GLY A 116 9.20 -5.33 -5.12
N PHE A 117 8.09 -4.76 -4.69
CA PHE A 117 6.75 -5.12 -5.13
C PHE A 117 5.94 -3.87 -5.47
N LEU A 118 5.69 -3.66 -6.76
CA LEU A 118 4.71 -2.69 -7.25
C LEU A 118 3.32 -3.33 -7.24
N THR A 119 2.48 -2.87 -6.33
CA THR A 119 1.18 -3.48 -6.01
C THR A 119 0.03 -2.49 -6.16
N HIS A 120 -1.14 -3.02 -6.50
CA HIS A 120 -2.41 -2.30 -6.47
C HIS A 120 -2.92 -2.02 -5.06
N CYS A 121 -2.22 -2.45 -4.00
CA CYS A 121 -2.58 -2.19 -2.61
C CYS A 121 -3.84 -2.92 -2.12
N GLY A 122 -4.25 -4.02 -2.78
CA GLY A 122 -5.23 -4.93 -2.19
C GLY A 122 -4.65 -5.53 -0.90
N TRP A 123 -5.49 -5.68 0.13
CA TRP A 123 -5.01 -6.07 1.47
C TRP A 123 -4.19 -7.36 1.45
N GLY A 124 -4.69 -8.43 0.84
CA GLY A 124 -3.97 -9.71 0.77
C GLY A 124 -2.61 -9.63 0.07
N SER A 125 -2.51 -8.89 -1.05
CA SER A 125 -1.21 -8.69 -1.71
C SER A 125 -0.27 -7.83 -0.86
N THR A 126 -0.81 -6.82 -0.17
CA THR A 126 -0.03 -5.97 0.73
C THR A 126 0.52 -6.79 1.88
N THR A 127 -0.29 -7.64 2.51
CA THR A 127 0.17 -8.49 3.63
C THR A 127 1.20 -9.53 3.20
N GLU A 128 1.07 -10.13 2.00
CA GLU A 128 2.11 -11.00 1.43
C GLU A 128 3.44 -10.26 1.25
N GLY A 129 3.39 -9.03 0.71
CA GLY A 129 4.58 -8.19 0.56
C GLY A 129 5.24 -7.84 1.89
N LEU A 130 4.44 -7.46 2.90
CA LEU A 130 4.93 -7.14 4.25
C LEU A 130 5.52 -8.37 4.95
N GLY A 131 4.80 -9.50 4.96
CA GLY A 131 5.24 -10.75 5.58
C GLY A 131 6.48 -11.37 4.93
N LEU A 132 6.82 -10.97 3.71
CA LEU A 132 8.05 -11.36 3.03
C LEU A 132 9.13 -10.28 3.05
N GLY A 133 8.88 -9.13 3.69
CA GLY A 133 9.82 -8.02 3.84
C GLY A 133 10.18 -7.34 2.52
N LYS A 134 9.21 -7.18 1.62
CA LYS A 134 9.41 -6.55 0.31
C LYS A 134 9.18 -5.06 0.38
N LEU A 135 9.96 -4.31 -0.39
CA LEU A 135 9.78 -2.88 -0.55
C LEU A 135 8.51 -2.62 -1.37
N LEU A 136 7.54 -1.90 -0.81
CA LEU A 136 6.25 -1.70 -1.45
C LEU A 136 6.21 -0.40 -2.24
N LEU A 137 5.96 -0.50 -3.54
CA LEU A 137 5.61 0.63 -4.39
C LEU A 137 4.09 0.58 -4.66
N LEU A 138 3.39 1.64 -4.28
CA LEU A 138 1.95 1.64 -4.13
C LEU A 138 1.31 2.33 -5.34
N LEU A 139 0.49 1.59 -6.07
CA LEU A 139 -0.29 2.08 -7.20
C LEU A 139 -1.77 1.69 -7.05
N PRO A 140 -2.51 2.29 -6.10
CA PRO A 140 -3.91 1.95 -5.86
C PRO A 140 -4.77 2.21 -7.10
N MET A 141 -5.77 1.37 -7.35
CA MET A 141 -6.62 1.43 -8.55
C MET A 141 -8.12 1.41 -8.27
N LEU A 142 -8.60 0.58 -7.34
CA LEU A 142 -10.02 0.31 -7.10
C LEU A 142 -10.34 0.21 -5.60
N TYR A 143 -11.62 0.29 -5.25
CA TYR A 143 -12.14 -0.02 -3.91
C TYR A 143 -11.45 0.75 -2.78
N ASP A 144 -11.04 0.05 -1.72
CA ASP A 144 -10.37 0.52 -0.51
C ASP A 144 -8.85 0.69 -0.67
N GLN A 145 -8.29 0.35 -1.83
CA GLN A 145 -6.84 0.33 -2.06
C GLN A 145 -6.17 1.68 -1.79
N GLY A 146 -6.87 2.79 -2.05
CA GLY A 146 -6.35 4.13 -1.76
C GLY A 146 -6.17 4.40 -0.26
N LEU A 147 -7.03 3.83 0.60
CA LEU A 147 -6.88 3.93 2.05
C LEU A 147 -5.69 3.10 2.53
N VAL A 148 -5.52 1.89 2.00
CA VAL A 148 -4.35 1.04 2.27
C VAL A 148 -3.07 1.74 1.83
N ALA A 149 -3.04 2.30 0.63
CA ALA A 149 -1.87 3.02 0.11
C ALA A 149 -1.48 4.20 1.01
N ARG A 150 -2.45 5.05 1.40
CA ARG A 150 -2.22 6.19 2.29
C ARG A 150 -1.71 5.77 3.67
N LEU A 151 -2.25 4.69 4.24
CA LEU A 151 -1.79 4.16 5.52
C LEU A 151 -0.33 3.68 5.44
N VAL A 152 -0.02 2.86 4.44
CA VAL A 152 1.32 2.30 4.24
C VAL A 152 2.34 3.41 3.91
N HIS A 153 1.93 4.40 3.12
CA HIS A 153 2.77 5.53 2.74
C HIS A 153 3.06 6.49 3.90
N SER A 154 2.01 6.91 4.63
CA SER A 154 2.15 7.86 5.76
C SER A 154 3.05 7.31 6.87
N ARG A 155 3.07 6.00 7.06
CA ARG A 155 3.95 5.29 8.01
C ARG A 155 5.36 5.00 7.47
N LYS A 156 5.69 5.45 6.25
CA LYS A 156 6.98 5.19 5.56
C LYS A 156 7.30 3.71 5.37
N ILE A 157 6.28 2.85 5.33
CA ILE A 157 6.43 1.41 5.08
C ILE A 157 6.57 1.14 3.57
N GLY A 158 5.91 1.97 2.74
CA GLY A 158 5.99 1.92 1.29
C GLY A 158 5.92 3.32 0.68
N LEU A 159 6.15 3.39 -0.62
CA LEU A 159 6.14 4.65 -1.37
C LEU A 159 4.95 4.65 -2.33
N GLU A 160 4.08 5.64 -2.23
CA GLU A 160 3.00 5.84 -3.20
C GLU A 160 3.50 6.59 -4.42
N ILE A 161 3.16 6.11 -5.61
CA ILE A 161 3.51 6.79 -6.85
C ILE A 161 2.73 8.10 -6.92
N PRO A 162 3.41 9.27 -7.05
CA PRO A 162 2.73 10.55 -7.17
C PRO A 162 1.75 10.58 -8.35
N ARG A 163 0.58 11.18 -8.09
CA ARG A 163 -0.52 11.35 -9.04
C ARG A 163 -0.96 12.81 -9.12
N ASP A 164 -1.50 13.22 -10.26
CA ASP A 164 -2.16 14.52 -10.42
C ASP A 164 -3.45 14.52 -9.59
N GLU A 165 -3.61 15.54 -8.75
CA GLU A 165 -4.75 15.63 -7.82
C GLU A 165 -6.10 15.85 -8.52
N ARG A 166 -6.09 16.34 -9.77
CA ARG A 166 -7.31 16.69 -10.50
C ARG A 166 -7.91 15.50 -11.21
N ASP A 167 -7.07 14.66 -11.83
CA ASP A 167 -7.52 13.53 -12.65
C ASP A 167 -7.01 12.17 -12.18
N GLY A 168 -6.16 12.12 -11.15
CA GLY A 168 -5.59 10.90 -10.59
C GLY A 168 -4.56 10.23 -11.50
N SER A 169 -4.15 10.85 -12.61
CA SER A 169 -3.16 10.28 -13.52
C SER A 169 -1.76 10.27 -12.92
N PHE A 170 -0.89 9.37 -13.39
CA PHE A 170 0.53 9.33 -13.04
C PHE A 170 1.38 9.43 -14.29
N THR A 171 2.60 9.94 -14.15
CA THR A 171 3.54 10.09 -15.25
C THR A 171 4.56 8.97 -15.27
N ARG A 172 5.24 8.81 -16.40
CA ARG A 172 6.36 7.85 -16.48
C ARG A 172 7.52 8.27 -15.57
N GLU A 173 7.71 9.58 -15.38
CA GLU A 173 8.72 10.15 -14.49
C GLU A 173 8.41 9.77 -13.04
N SER A 174 7.15 9.90 -12.60
CA SER A 174 6.76 9.57 -11.22
C SER A 174 6.96 8.08 -10.93
N VAL A 175 6.66 7.20 -11.89
CA VAL A 175 6.96 5.75 -11.79
C VAL A 175 8.46 5.51 -11.69
N ALA A 176 9.25 6.04 -12.63
CA ALA A 176 10.68 5.77 -12.72
C ALA A 176 11.46 6.30 -11.49
N GLU A 177 11.10 7.49 -11.03
CA GLU A 177 11.71 8.12 -9.86
C GLU A 177 11.36 7.38 -8.57
N SER A 178 10.08 7.05 -8.36
CA SER A 178 9.65 6.31 -7.17
C SER A 178 10.32 4.93 -7.08
N LEU A 179 10.46 4.23 -8.21
CA LEU A 179 11.20 2.98 -8.29
C LEU A 179 12.67 3.15 -7.88
N ARG A 180 13.34 4.20 -8.38
CA ARG A 180 14.74 4.47 -8.03
C ARG A 180 14.90 4.84 -6.57
N ILE A 181 14.08 5.75 -6.04
CA ILE A 181 14.07 6.14 -4.61
C ILE A 181 13.96 4.88 -3.74
N LEU A 182 12.98 4.04 -4.03
CA LEU A 182 12.67 2.88 -3.21
C LEU A 182 13.76 1.80 -3.28
N MET A 183 14.28 1.49 -4.48
CA MET A 183 15.15 0.32 -4.67
C MET A 183 16.64 0.62 -4.51
N VAL A 184 17.10 1.79 -4.97
CA VAL A 184 18.54 2.11 -5.10
C VAL A 184 18.92 3.51 -4.64
N GLY A 185 17.95 4.36 -4.29
CA GLY A 185 18.17 5.73 -3.85
C GLY A 185 18.73 5.81 -2.43
N GLU A 186 19.14 7.01 -2.04
CA GLU A 186 19.68 7.29 -0.69
C GLU A 186 18.67 6.95 0.42
N GLU A 187 17.38 7.18 0.17
CA GLU A 187 16.32 6.85 1.12
C GLU A 187 15.94 5.37 1.17
N SER A 188 16.43 4.55 0.22
CA SER A 188 16.05 3.12 0.14
C SER A 188 16.33 2.36 1.43
N GLU A 189 17.38 2.73 2.17
CA GLU A 189 17.74 2.07 3.42
C GLU A 189 16.68 2.24 4.51
N LYS A 190 16.02 3.40 4.57
CA LYS A 190 14.93 3.65 5.52
C LYS A 190 13.75 2.70 5.26
N PHE A 191 13.40 2.52 3.98
CA PHE A 191 12.35 1.57 3.59
C PHE A 191 12.76 0.12 3.84
N LYS A 192 14.04 -0.25 3.65
CA LYS A 192 14.54 -1.61 3.96
C LYS A 192 14.50 -1.93 5.45
N ILE A 193 14.80 -0.96 6.31
CA ILE A 193 14.64 -1.10 7.76
C ILE A 193 13.16 -1.35 8.08
N LYS A 194 12.25 -0.52 7.58
CA LYS A 194 10.81 -0.70 7.78
C LYS A 194 10.29 -2.02 7.23
N ALA A 195 10.72 -2.45 6.05
CA ALA A 195 10.32 -3.73 5.49
C ALA A 195 10.74 -4.93 6.37
N ARG A 196 11.91 -4.86 7.03
CA ARG A 196 12.36 -5.88 7.99
C ARG A 196 11.53 -5.88 9.27
N GLU A 197 11.28 -4.70 9.85
CA GLU A 197 10.39 -4.57 11.03
C GLU A 197 8.99 -5.13 10.74
N MET A 198 8.41 -4.78 9.58
CA MET A 198 7.10 -5.27 9.18
C MET A 198 7.11 -6.78 8.93
N LYS A 199 8.20 -7.34 8.38
CA LYS A 199 8.34 -8.79 8.21
C LYS A 199 8.29 -9.50 9.56
N GLU A 200 9.03 -9.03 10.55
CA GLU A 200 9.03 -9.59 11.90
C GLU A 200 7.63 -9.56 12.49
N LEU A 201 6.95 -8.41 12.42
CA LEU A 201 5.59 -8.25 12.92
C LEU A 201 4.57 -9.16 12.22
N PHE A 202 4.66 -9.31 10.90
CA PHE A 202 3.73 -10.12 10.10
C PHE A 202 4.06 -11.62 10.11
N THR A 203 5.22 -12.01 10.63
CA THR A 203 5.60 -13.42 10.80
C THR A 203 5.56 -13.88 12.26
N ASP A 204 5.34 -12.95 13.20
CA ASP A 204 5.08 -13.29 14.59
C ASP A 204 3.73 -14.01 14.73
N MET A 205 3.81 -15.26 15.17
CA MET A 205 2.66 -16.15 15.32
C MET A 205 1.94 -15.96 16.65
N GLU A 206 2.55 -15.37 17.68
CA GLU A 206 1.89 -15.21 18.98
C GLU A 206 0.63 -14.32 18.86
N PRO A 207 0.72 -13.09 18.34
CA PRO A 207 -0.47 -12.26 18.12
C PRO A 207 -1.47 -12.91 17.15
N GLN A 208 -0.96 -13.62 16.14
CA GLN A 208 -1.81 -14.27 15.14
C GLN A 208 -2.65 -15.39 15.73
N ASN A 209 -2.05 -16.23 16.56
CA ASN A 209 -2.74 -17.29 17.28
C ASN A 209 -3.76 -16.69 18.26
N GLY A 210 -3.42 -15.60 18.95
CA GLY A 210 -4.36 -14.87 19.80
C GLY A 210 -5.63 -14.43 19.05
N TYR A 211 -5.50 -13.91 17.83
CA TYR A 211 -6.68 -13.54 17.02
C TYR A 211 -7.52 -14.75 16.60
N ILE A 212 -6.91 -15.90 16.35
CA ILE A 212 -7.62 -17.15 16.04
C ILE A 212 -8.37 -17.63 17.30
N ASP A 213 -7.72 -17.59 18.45
CA ASP A 213 -8.30 -17.99 19.73
C ASP A 213 -9.50 -17.09 20.10
N ASP A 214 -9.38 -15.78 19.88
CA ASP A 214 -10.48 -14.81 20.08
C ASP A 214 -11.66 -15.08 19.14
N LEU A 215 -11.37 -15.39 17.86
CA LEU A 215 -12.40 -15.75 16.89
C LEU A 215 -13.07 -17.07 17.26
N GLU A 216 -12.31 -18.09 17.66
CA GLU A 216 -12.82 -19.38 18.13
C GLU A 216 -13.74 -19.17 19.33
N ARG A 217 -13.29 -18.40 20.32
CA ARG A 217 -14.07 -18.06 21.51
C ARG A 217 -15.36 -17.35 21.15
N PHE A 218 -15.31 -16.36 20.25
CA PHE A 218 -16.50 -15.67 19.75
C PHE A 218 -17.49 -16.63 19.09
N MET A 219 -17.01 -17.54 18.23
CA MET A 219 -17.86 -18.52 17.56
C MET A 219 -18.50 -19.51 18.55
N ILE A 220 -17.75 -19.96 19.55
CA ILE A 220 -18.26 -20.84 20.62
C ILE A 220 -19.33 -20.13 21.44
N ASP A 221 -19.09 -18.89 21.86
CA ASP A 221 -20.05 -18.14 22.67
C ASP A 221 -21.33 -17.82 21.86
N TYR A 222 -21.19 -17.49 20.57
CA TYR A 222 -22.31 -17.30 19.65
C TYR A 222 -23.15 -18.57 19.49
N GLY A 223 -22.50 -19.72 19.25
CA GLY A 223 -23.17 -21.02 19.10
C GLY A 223 -23.88 -21.50 20.37
N ASN A 224 -23.37 -21.12 21.54
CA ASN A 224 -23.97 -21.44 22.84
C ASN A 224 -25.08 -20.47 23.26
N GLY A 225 -25.51 -19.55 22.39
CA GLY A 225 -26.58 -18.60 22.68
C GLY A 225 -26.25 -17.57 23.77
N LYS A 226 -24.97 -17.44 24.14
CA LYS A 226 -24.49 -16.38 25.03
C LYS A 226 -24.45 -15.08 24.24
N ARG A 227 -25.60 -14.41 24.19
CA ARG A 227 -25.69 -13.02 23.74
C ARG A 227 -25.06 -12.13 24.82
N ASN A 228 -23.74 -12.04 24.84
CA ASN A 228 -23.09 -11.00 25.62
C ASN A 228 -23.39 -9.67 24.93
N ALA A 229 -24.35 -8.94 25.48
CA ALA A 229 -24.47 -7.50 25.28
C ALA A 229 -23.30 -6.83 26.01
N SER A 230 -22.10 -6.94 25.44
CA SER A 230 -20.97 -6.07 25.75
C SER A 230 -20.34 -5.76 24.41
N SER A 231 -20.40 -4.49 24.02
CA SER A 231 -19.61 -4.00 22.89
C SER A 231 -18.17 -4.46 23.11
N ALA A 232 -17.59 -5.15 22.14
CA ALA A 232 -16.14 -5.21 22.04
C ALA A 232 -15.66 -3.77 21.82
N VAL A 233 -15.41 -3.07 22.93
CA VAL A 233 -14.47 -1.96 22.91
C VAL A 233 -13.16 -2.66 22.63
N ILE A 234 -12.62 -2.45 21.43
CA ILE A 234 -11.22 -2.75 21.15
C ILE A 234 -10.45 -1.90 22.14
N ASP A 235 -9.90 -2.54 23.16
CA ASP A 235 -9.09 -1.89 24.16
C ASP A 235 -7.78 -1.46 23.49
N THR A 236 -7.67 -0.18 23.18
CA THR A 236 -6.46 0.42 22.60
C THR A 236 -5.44 0.82 23.68
N THR A 237 -5.50 0.24 24.89
CA THR A 237 -4.62 0.63 26.01
C THR A 237 -3.36 -0.23 26.16
N GLU A 238 -3.03 -1.10 25.20
CA GLU A 238 -1.65 -1.59 25.13
C GLU A 238 -0.72 -0.40 24.84
N PRO A 239 0.32 -0.18 25.65
CA PRO A 239 1.21 0.95 25.46
C PRO A 239 1.86 0.80 24.09
N GLU A 240 1.78 1.85 23.26
CA GLU A 240 2.55 1.89 22.03
C GLU A 240 4.00 1.50 22.36
N PRO A 241 4.61 0.58 21.59
CA PRO A 241 6.04 0.35 21.74
C PRO A 241 6.72 1.70 21.60
N ALA A 242 7.47 2.11 22.63
CA ALA A 242 8.18 3.37 22.63
C ALA A 242 9.15 3.41 21.44
N PHE A 243 8.70 4.00 20.34
CA PHE A 243 9.56 4.35 19.23
C PHE A 243 10.21 5.68 19.61
N ASN A 244 11.52 5.63 19.86
CA ASN A 244 12.33 6.82 20.14
C ASN A 244 12.20 7.80 18.96
N ASP A 245 11.57 8.95 19.22
CA ASP A 245 11.55 10.11 18.32
C ASP A 245 12.90 10.85 18.26
N ASP A 246 13.94 10.32 18.92
CA ASP A 246 15.28 10.89 18.92
C ASP A 246 16.07 10.52 17.65
N VAL A 247 15.64 11.06 16.51
CA VAL A 247 16.54 11.35 15.39
C VAL A 247 16.41 12.84 15.08
N GLU A 248 17.10 13.63 15.90
CA GLU A 248 17.32 15.05 15.67
C GLU A 248 18.16 15.22 14.39
N CYS A 249 17.50 15.37 13.24
CA CYS A 249 18.20 15.69 12.00
C CYS A 249 18.67 17.15 12.07
N HIS A 250 19.96 17.33 12.33
CA HIS A 250 20.62 18.61 12.16
C HIS A 250 20.71 18.97 10.68
N LEU A 251 19.65 19.56 10.13
CA LEU A 251 19.72 20.32 8.89
C LEU A 251 20.21 21.73 9.25
N LYS A 252 21.45 22.03 8.89
CA LYS A 252 21.97 23.40 8.92
C LYS A 252 21.18 24.21 7.89
N GLU A 253 20.50 25.24 8.37
CA GLU A 253 19.92 26.30 7.55
C GLU A 253 21.05 27.10 6.89
N ASP A 254 21.19 26.98 5.57
CA ASP A 254 21.83 28.01 4.75
C ASP A 254 20.73 28.91 4.17
N THR A 255 20.97 30.21 4.33
CA THR A 255 20.05 31.33 4.18
C THR A 255 19.70 31.69 2.73
N ASP A 256 18.58 32.41 2.61
CA ASP A 256 18.16 33.30 1.51
C ASP A 256 17.31 32.74 0.36
N ALA A 257 16.00 32.63 0.61
CA ALA A 257 14.98 33.01 -0.36
C ALA A 257 13.68 33.45 0.34
N LYS A 258 13.36 34.75 0.27
CA LYS A 258 12.07 35.31 0.72
C LYS A 258 10.97 34.90 -0.25
N ILE A 259 9.98 34.15 0.23
CA ILE A 259 8.68 33.99 -0.44
C ILE A 259 7.60 34.32 0.59
N ASN A 260 6.84 35.40 0.31
CA ASN A 260 5.70 35.83 1.11
C ASN A 260 4.55 34.82 0.95
N VAL A 261 4.07 34.28 2.07
CA VAL A 261 2.81 33.52 2.14
C VAL A 261 1.81 34.36 2.91
N THR A 262 0.87 34.97 2.20
CA THR A 262 -0.43 35.38 2.74
C THR A 262 -1.49 34.61 1.98
N ASP A 263 -2.32 33.89 2.74
CA ASP A 263 -3.68 33.40 2.43
C ASP A 263 -3.84 31.91 2.76
N THR A 264 -3.96 31.64 4.06
CA THR A 264 -4.58 30.42 4.59
C THR A 264 -5.98 30.81 5.05
N ASN A 265 -7.01 30.41 4.29
CA ASN A 265 -8.38 30.21 4.74
C ASN A 265 -9.18 29.60 3.58
N ILE A 266 -10.19 28.78 3.92
CA ILE A 266 -11.05 27.94 3.04
C ILE A 266 -10.32 26.60 2.79
N ILE A 267 -10.67 25.45 3.39
CA ILE A 267 -11.95 24.75 3.38
C ILE A 267 -12.09 23.94 4.69
N THR A 268 -12.96 24.37 5.61
CA THR A 268 -13.56 23.51 6.63
C THR A 268 -15.05 23.78 6.65
N SER A 269 -15.76 23.36 5.60
CA SER A 269 -17.22 23.44 5.55
C SER A 269 -17.81 22.55 4.45
N GLU A 270 -17.57 21.23 4.47
CA GLU A 270 -18.39 20.32 3.64
C GLU A 270 -18.39 18.84 4.06
N PHE A 271 -18.34 18.54 5.37
CA PHE A 271 -18.56 17.16 5.86
C PHE A 271 -19.65 17.02 6.94
N GLU A 272 -20.44 18.07 7.18
CA GLU A 272 -21.69 17.97 7.96
C GLU A 272 -22.90 18.02 7.01
N LYS A 273 -23.20 16.89 6.36
CA LYS A 273 -24.53 16.58 5.80
C LYS A 273 -24.52 15.14 5.27
N LEU A 274 -24.60 14.17 6.17
CA LEU A 274 -25.22 12.89 5.90
C LEU A 274 -25.82 12.37 7.20
N ASP A 275 -27.12 12.62 7.34
CA ASP A 275 -27.99 12.03 8.33
C ASP A 275 -27.97 10.50 8.20
N VAL A 276 -27.54 9.80 9.26
CA VAL A 276 -28.01 8.44 9.55
C VAL A 276 -28.58 8.47 10.95
N SER A 277 -29.89 8.26 11.01
CA SER A 277 -30.70 8.27 12.22
C SER A 277 -30.30 7.16 13.18
N VAL A 278 -30.06 7.51 14.45
CA VAL A 278 -30.22 6.57 15.55
C VAL A 278 -30.98 7.25 16.67
N ASN A 279 -32.16 6.70 16.91
CA ASN A 279 -33.14 7.08 17.90
C ASN A 279 -32.71 6.53 19.26
N ALA A 280 -32.53 7.38 20.28
CA ALA A 280 -32.49 6.92 21.67
C ALA A 280 -32.92 8.03 22.64
N ASN A 281 -34.11 7.81 23.20
CA ASN A 281 -34.61 8.45 24.41
C ASN A 281 -33.54 8.53 25.51
N SER A 282 -33.32 9.72 26.05
CA SER A 282 -33.28 9.88 27.51
C SER A 282 -33.65 11.32 27.89
N ASN A 283 -34.69 11.42 28.71
CA ASN A 283 -35.04 12.62 29.44
C ASN A 283 -33.85 13.04 30.30
N ILE A 284 -33.58 14.35 30.41
CA ILE A 284 -33.41 15.07 31.69
C ILE A 284 -33.28 16.59 31.43
N THR A 285 -34.30 17.28 31.98
CA THR A 285 -34.39 18.66 32.50
C THR A 285 -34.14 19.90 31.62
N LYS A 286 -35.22 20.70 31.62
CA LYS A 286 -35.39 22.07 31.11
C LYS A 286 -34.49 23.13 31.78
N SER A 287 -34.01 24.05 30.92
CA SER A 287 -34.12 25.52 31.05
C SER A 287 -33.03 26.35 31.77
N PRO A 288 -32.90 27.65 31.39
CA PRO A 288 -31.62 28.26 30.99
C PRO A 288 -31.22 29.47 31.85
N THR A 289 -29.96 29.93 31.75
CA THR A 289 -29.61 31.35 31.50
C THR A 289 -28.09 31.53 31.42
N VAL A 290 -27.59 31.89 30.24
CA VAL A 290 -26.32 32.60 30.08
C VAL A 290 -26.62 34.08 30.29
N ASN A 291 -26.02 34.69 31.30
CA ASN A 291 -26.04 36.14 31.44
C ASN A 291 -24.78 36.70 30.78
N ASN A 292 -24.99 37.46 29.72
CA ASN A 292 -23.97 38.27 29.05
C ASN A 292 -23.59 39.43 29.95
N ASP A 293 -22.40 39.40 30.56
CA ASP A 293 -21.71 40.63 30.95
C ASP A 293 -20.23 40.36 31.23
N MET A 294 -19.38 40.46 30.19
CA MET A 294 -18.00 40.95 30.28
C MET A 294 -17.31 40.83 28.90
N LEU A 295 -17.77 41.64 27.95
CA LEU A 295 -16.96 42.07 26.81
C LEU A 295 -17.03 43.60 26.77
N LYS A 296 -16.09 44.24 27.47
CA LYS A 296 -15.55 45.59 27.16
C LYS A 296 -14.50 45.97 28.20
N LYS A 297 -13.23 45.87 27.79
CA LYS A 297 -11.95 46.39 28.33
C LYS A 297 -10.92 45.31 27.99
N LEU A 298 -9.98 45.45 27.06
CA LEU A 298 -9.22 46.62 26.61
C LEU A 298 -8.68 46.34 25.19
N GLU A 299 -9.05 47.18 24.23
CA GLU A 299 -8.17 47.58 23.12
C GLU A 299 -7.51 48.89 23.56
N THR A 300 -6.24 48.86 23.97
CA THR A 300 -5.19 49.90 23.75
C THR A 300 -3.95 49.59 24.59
N ALA A 301 -2.92 49.01 23.95
CA ALA A 301 -1.47 49.23 24.12
C ALA A 301 -0.71 48.05 23.49
#